data_AF-A0A9D6HU01-F1
#
_entry.id   AF-A0A9D6HU01-F1
#
_cell.length_a   1.000
_cell.length_b   1.000
_cell.length_c   1.000
_cell.angle_alpha   90.00
_cell.angle_beta   90.00
_cell.angle_gamma   90.00
#
_symmetry.space_group_name_H-M   'P 1'
#
loop_
_entity.id
_entity.type
_entity.pdbx_description
1 polymer ?
#
loop_
_entity_poly.entity_id
_entity_poly.type
_entity_poly.pdbx_seq_one_letter_code
_entity_poly.pdbx_strand_id
1 'polypeptide(L)'
;MEEASELSNYLPLSFKTPKEQEYISFLWDAFESNYTHGNYQFAFLAYHMLTMSFVYFNIWQIRQARPEDFEKGLIGFARDEKALLDATSPFVFSTVNERSILRLLKLIACDNGKIGTYAKLVEDRNGTAHANGNIFFSTEAALDAKITETLRVVDEIQTHSRVPRCLRPDPRGTDPRQLSVAEGH
;
A
#
# COMPACT_ATOMS: atom_id res chain seq x y z
N MET A 1 -20.21 3.52 -5.72
CA MET A 1 -20.02 2.13 -5.20
C MET A 1 -19.24 1.18 -6.13
N GLU A 2 -19.59 1.04 -7.42
CA GLU A 2 -18.92 0.08 -8.34
C GLU A 2 -17.41 0.36 -8.47
N GLU A 3 -17.02 1.63 -8.65
CA GLU A 3 -15.61 2.04 -8.67
C GLU A 3 -14.85 1.66 -7.39
N ALA A 4 -15.50 1.77 -6.22
CA ALA A 4 -14.85 1.48 -4.94
C ALA A 4 -14.29 0.06 -4.88
N SER A 5 -15.03 -0.90 -5.47
CA SER A 5 -14.66 -2.32 -5.53
C SER A 5 -13.36 -2.57 -6.30
N GLU A 6 -12.92 -1.64 -7.15
CA GLU A 6 -11.66 -1.76 -7.89
C GLU A 6 -10.45 -1.89 -6.96
N LEU A 7 -10.51 -1.32 -5.75
CA LEU A 7 -9.43 -1.45 -4.76
C LEU A 7 -9.12 -2.92 -4.42
N SER A 8 -10.12 -3.79 -4.47
CA SER A 8 -9.94 -5.23 -4.26
C SER A 8 -9.00 -5.88 -5.29
N ASN A 9 -8.89 -5.32 -6.50
CA ASN A 9 -7.96 -5.80 -7.53
C ASN A 9 -6.49 -5.53 -7.20
N TYR A 10 -6.22 -4.63 -6.24
CA TYR A 10 -4.89 -4.23 -5.82
C TYR A 10 -4.45 -4.89 -4.50
N LEU A 11 -5.41 -5.39 -3.73
CA LEU A 11 -5.15 -6.15 -2.50
C LEU A 11 -4.63 -7.56 -2.82
N PRO A 12 -3.93 -8.22 -1.89
CA PRO A 12 -3.43 -9.58 -2.10
C PRO A 12 -4.56 -10.56 -2.45
N LEU A 13 -4.33 -11.40 -3.47
CA LEU A 13 -5.24 -12.50 -3.84
C LEU A 13 -5.35 -13.56 -2.74
N SER A 14 -4.31 -13.70 -1.91
CA SER A 14 -4.31 -14.56 -0.74
C SER A 14 -3.54 -13.91 0.40
N PHE A 15 -4.05 -14.11 1.61
CA PHE A 15 -3.47 -13.58 2.84
C PHE A 15 -2.64 -14.66 3.52
N LYS A 16 -1.58 -14.26 4.21
CA LYS A 16 -0.67 -15.21 4.88
C LYS A 16 -1.34 -15.82 6.10
N THR A 17 -2.25 -15.09 6.74
CA THR A 17 -3.00 -15.57 7.90
C THR A 17 -4.50 -15.30 7.77
N PRO A 18 -5.36 -16.15 8.36
CA PRO A 18 -6.81 -15.91 8.39
C PRO A 18 -7.19 -14.55 8.99
N LYS A 19 -6.43 -14.11 10.00
CA LYS A 19 -6.65 -12.82 10.68
C LYS A 19 -6.49 -11.61 9.75
N GLU A 20 -5.56 -11.68 8.80
CA GLU A 20 -5.37 -10.61 7.80
C GLU A 20 -6.58 -10.53 6.85
N GLN A 21 -7.11 -11.68 6.43
CA GLN A 21 -8.31 -11.76 5.59
C GLN A 21 -9.54 -11.25 6.36
N GLU A 22 -9.74 -11.70 7.59
CA GLU A 22 -10.83 -11.25 8.47
C GLU A 22 -10.82 -9.73 8.65
N TYR A 23 -9.63 -9.13 8.81
CA TYR A 23 -9.49 -7.69 8.93
C TYR A 23 -9.90 -6.95 7.65
N ILE A 24 -9.48 -7.42 6.48
CA ILE A 24 -9.86 -6.80 5.20
C ILE A 24 -11.36 -6.96 4.95
N SER A 25 -11.94 -8.14 5.20
CA SER A 25 -13.39 -8.36 5.09
C SER A 25 -14.16 -7.43 6.02
N PHE A 26 -13.73 -7.30 7.28
CA PHE A 26 -14.34 -6.38 8.24
C PHE A 26 -14.34 -4.93 7.75
N LEU A 27 -13.24 -4.48 7.13
CA LEU A 27 -13.17 -3.12 6.59
C LEU A 27 -14.10 -2.91 5.38
N TRP A 28 -14.24 -3.91 4.51
CA TRP A 28 -15.21 -3.87 3.41
C TRP A 28 -16.64 -3.83 3.91
N ASP A 29 -17.01 -4.68 4.85
CA ASP A 29 -18.34 -4.69 5.47
C ASP A 29 -18.65 -3.32 6.11
N ALA A 30 -17.67 -2.73 6.80
CA ALA A 30 -17.80 -1.41 7.39
C ALA A 30 -17.97 -0.31 6.32
N PHE A 31 -17.23 -0.38 5.21
CA PHE A 31 -17.38 0.55 4.09
C PHE A 31 -18.78 0.44 3.47
N GLU A 32 -19.19 -0.76 3.07
CA GLU A 32 -20.47 -1.01 2.39
C GLU A 32 -21.66 -0.62 3.28
N SER A 33 -21.64 -1.04 4.55
CA SER A 33 -22.70 -0.70 5.50
C SER A 33 -22.79 0.82 5.70
N ASN A 34 -21.68 1.53 5.89
CA ASN A 34 -21.74 2.98 6.06
C ASN A 34 -22.15 3.71 4.78
N TYR A 35 -21.71 3.24 3.60
CA TYR A 35 -22.10 3.82 2.32
C TYR A 35 -23.60 3.69 2.09
N THR A 36 -24.15 2.48 2.26
CA THR A 36 -25.57 2.18 2.02
C THR A 36 -26.52 2.96 2.95
N HIS A 37 -26.09 3.24 4.18
CA HIS A 37 -26.88 4.01 5.15
C HIS A 37 -26.67 5.54 5.03
N GLY A 38 -25.88 6.02 4.07
CA GLY A 38 -25.60 7.46 3.90
C GLY A 38 -24.60 8.04 4.91
N ASN A 39 -23.92 7.19 5.68
CA ASN A 39 -22.88 7.55 6.63
C ASN A 39 -21.52 7.75 5.91
N TYR A 40 -21.50 8.57 4.87
CA TYR A 40 -20.38 8.67 3.92
C TYR A 40 -19.05 9.06 4.56
N GLN A 41 -19.07 9.89 5.61
CA GLN A 41 -17.89 10.22 6.40
C GLN A 41 -17.23 8.97 7.04
N PHE A 42 -18.03 8.06 7.60
CA PHE A 42 -17.52 6.81 8.17
C PHE A 42 -17.17 5.78 7.10
N ALA A 43 -17.88 5.78 5.97
CA ALA A 43 -17.50 4.99 4.80
C ALA A 43 -16.10 5.40 4.31
N PHE A 44 -15.81 6.71 4.22
CA PHE A 44 -14.46 7.18 3.87
C PHE A 44 -13.38 6.68 4.84
N LEU A 45 -13.65 6.68 6.15
CA LEU A 45 -12.69 6.15 7.13
C LEU A 45 -12.39 4.67 6.89
N ALA A 46 -13.41 3.84 6.67
CA ALA A 46 -13.21 2.43 6.34
C ALA A 46 -12.43 2.25 5.03
N TYR A 47 -12.77 3.03 4.00
CA TYR A 47 -12.08 3.00 2.70
C TYR A 47 -10.62 3.43 2.79
N HIS A 48 -10.33 4.42 3.63
CA HIS A 48 -8.96 4.85 3.90
C HIS A 48 -8.15 3.73 4.58
N MET A 49 -8.73 3.00 5.53
CA MET A 49 -8.06 1.86 6.17
C MET A 49 -7.75 0.74 5.16
N LEU A 50 -8.66 0.49 4.20
CA LEU A 50 -8.40 -0.44 3.08
C LEU A 50 -7.23 0.06 2.21
N THR A 51 -7.21 1.35 1.91
CA THR A 51 -6.13 1.99 1.13
C THR A 51 -4.78 1.88 1.84
N MET A 52 -4.72 2.15 3.13
CA MET A 52 -3.49 1.99 3.91
C MET A 52 -3.06 0.53 4.00
N SER A 53 -4.01 -0.41 4.06
CA SER A 53 -3.71 -1.84 3.98
C SER A 53 -3.02 -2.18 2.65
N PHE A 54 -3.54 -1.67 1.52
CA PHE A 54 -2.89 -1.80 0.21
C PHE A 54 -1.45 -1.25 0.23
N VAL A 55 -1.23 -0.04 0.76
CA VAL A 55 0.12 0.56 0.86
C VAL A 55 1.05 -0.34 1.67
N TYR A 56 0.59 -0.88 2.81
CA TYR A 56 1.40 -1.77 3.62
C TYR A 56 1.75 -3.07 2.90
N PHE A 57 0.80 -3.69 2.20
CA PHE A 57 1.08 -4.86 1.37
C PHE A 57 2.08 -4.53 0.26
N ASN A 58 1.98 -3.35 -0.34
CA ASN A 58 2.91 -2.93 -1.38
C ASN A 58 4.34 -2.77 -0.85
N ILE A 59 4.49 -2.09 0.29
CA ILE A 59 5.78 -1.95 0.99
C ILE A 59 6.32 -3.32 1.41
N TRP A 60 5.45 -4.24 1.81
CA TRP A 60 5.85 -5.62 2.11
C TRP A 60 6.42 -6.32 0.89
N GLN A 61 5.81 -6.15 -0.29
CA GLN A 61 6.36 -6.69 -1.54
C GLN A 61 7.72 -6.07 -1.88
N ILE A 62 7.90 -4.77 -1.69
CA ILE A 62 9.19 -4.09 -1.90
C ILE A 62 10.26 -4.70 -0.97
N ARG A 63 9.93 -4.88 0.32
CA ARG A 63 10.83 -5.52 1.30
C ARG A 63 11.26 -6.91 0.84
N GLN A 64 10.34 -7.72 0.31
CA GLN A 64 10.65 -9.06 -0.18
C GLN A 64 11.46 -9.05 -1.48
N ALA A 65 11.17 -8.13 -2.40
CA ALA A 65 11.81 -8.08 -3.71
C ALA A 65 13.20 -7.43 -3.68
N ARG A 66 13.45 -6.50 -2.75
CA ARG A 66 14.69 -5.70 -2.66
C ARG A 66 15.11 -5.49 -1.20
N PRO A 67 15.53 -6.54 -0.48
CA PRO A 67 15.82 -6.46 0.94
C PRO A 67 16.94 -5.46 1.28
N GLU A 68 18.02 -5.42 0.48
CA GLU A 68 19.14 -4.49 0.72
C GLU A 68 18.76 -3.02 0.53
N ASP A 69 17.97 -2.72 -0.51
CA ASP A 69 17.49 -1.36 -0.76
C ASP A 69 16.46 -0.94 0.30
N PHE A 70 15.64 -1.90 0.75
CA PHE A 70 14.71 -1.69 1.84
C PHE A 70 15.45 -1.33 3.13
N GLU A 71 16.47 -2.09 3.52
CA GLU A 71 17.32 -1.83 4.69
C GLU A 71 17.98 -0.44 4.61
N LYS A 72 18.56 -0.07 3.46
CA LYS A 72 19.09 1.29 3.24
C LYS A 72 18.00 2.36 3.35
N GLY A 73 16.79 2.07 2.90
CA GLY A 73 15.62 2.93 3.03
C GLY A 73 15.22 3.19 4.48
N LEU A 74 15.52 2.26 5.39
CA LEU A 74 15.22 2.37 6.83
C LEU A 74 16.12 3.34 7.59
N ILE A 75 17.21 3.83 7.01
CA ILE A 75 18.07 4.87 7.63
C ILE A 75 17.24 6.09 8.05
N GLY A 76 16.17 6.41 7.30
CA GLY A 76 15.23 7.49 7.65
C GLY A 76 14.23 7.17 8.77
N PHE A 77 14.29 5.98 9.34
CA PHE A 77 13.34 5.39 10.28
C PHE A 77 14.04 4.77 11.51
N ALA A 78 15.17 5.33 11.95
CA ALA A 78 16.03 4.76 13.01
C ALA A 78 15.31 4.33 14.30
N ARG A 79 14.19 4.98 14.67
CA ARG A 79 13.38 4.60 15.84
C ARG A 79 12.65 3.26 15.65
N ASP A 80 12.18 3.01 14.44
CA ASP A 80 11.29 1.90 14.10
C ASP A 80 12.01 0.81 13.28
N GLU A 81 13.25 1.05 12.86
CA GLU A 81 14.09 0.19 12.01
C GLU A 81 14.03 -1.28 12.41
N LYS A 82 14.30 -1.60 13.69
CA LYS A 82 14.27 -2.98 14.19
C LYS A 82 12.89 -3.62 14.01
N ALA A 83 11.82 -2.91 14.34
CA ALA A 83 10.46 -3.42 14.21
C ALA A 83 10.07 -3.64 12.74
N LEU A 84 10.55 -2.80 11.83
CA LEU A 84 10.32 -2.91 10.39
C LEU A 84 11.12 -4.05 9.75
N LEU A 85 12.36 -4.29 10.20
CA LEU A 85 13.18 -5.41 9.77
C LEU A 85 12.63 -6.75 10.24
N ASP A 86 12.24 -6.83 11.51
CA ASP A 86 11.71 -8.05 12.15
C ASP A 86 10.22 -8.29 11.85
N ALA A 87 9.59 -7.42 11.04
CA ALA A 87 8.17 -7.51 10.73
C ALA A 87 7.81 -8.87 10.13
N THR A 88 6.79 -9.51 10.71
CA THR A 88 6.27 -10.82 10.26
C THR A 88 4.95 -10.71 9.48
N SER A 89 4.34 -9.52 9.50
CA SER A 89 3.10 -9.15 8.81
C SER A 89 3.20 -7.71 8.30
N PRO A 90 2.56 -7.37 7.16
CA PRO A 90 2.49 -6.01 6.62
C PRO A 90 1.90 -4.99 7.59
N PHE A 91 0.99 -5.42 8.47
CA PHE A 91 0.33 -4.52 9.42
C PHE A 91 1.26 -3.98 10.51
N VAL A 92 2.47 -4.53 10.68
CA VAL A 92 3.51 -3.95 11.55
C VAL A 92 3.89 -2.55 11.08
N PHE A 93 3.77 -2.23 9.79
CA PHE A 93 4.07 -0.90 9.26
C PHE A 93 3.16 0.21 9.80
N SER A 94 2.01 -0.14 10.40
CA SER A 94 1.13 0.82 11.06
C SER A 94 1.71 1.46 12.33
N THR A 95 2.80 0.92 12.88
CA THR A 95 3.50 1.53 14.03
C THR A 95 4.21 2.83 13.66
N VAL A 96 4.51 3.00 12.36
CA VAL A 96 5.11 4.20 11.80
C VAL A 96 4.00 5.16 11.39
N ASN A 97 4.20 6.45 11.60
CA ASN A 97 3.27 7.46 11.09
C ASN A 97 3.04 7.29 9.59
N GLU A 98 1.78 7.33 9.16
CA GLU A 98 1.39 7.05 7.77
C GLU A 98 2.05 7.99 6.74
N ARG A 99 2.30 9.26 7.10
CA ARG A 99 3.05 10.15 6.20
C ARG A 99 4.51 9.74 6.07
N SER A 100 5.09 9.26 7.17
CA SER A 100 6.47 8.81 7.20
C SER A 100 6.64 7.52 6.40
N ILE A 101 5.77 6.52 6.60
CA ILE A 101 5.89 5.21 5.94
C ILE A 101 5.79 5.31 4.40
N LEU A 102 5.02 6.26 3.87
CA LEU A 102 4.95 6.56 2.43
C LEU A 102 6.30 6.93 1.81
N ARG A 103 7.29 7.37 2.61
CA ARG A 103 8.64 7.66 2.10
C ARG A 103 9.36 6.41 1.59
N LEU A 104 8.95 5.20 1.99
CA LEU A 104 9.49 3.94 1.47
C LEU A 104 9.09 3.70 0.00
N LEU A 105 8.05 4.38 -0.51
CA LEU A 105 7.69 4.32 -1.92
C LEU A 105 8.74 4.97 -2.84
N LYS A 106 9.71 5.71 -2.29
CA LYS A 106 10.90 6.14 -3.07
C LYS A 106 11.68 4.97 -3.65
N LEU A 107 11.62 3.80 -3.03
CA LEU A 107 12.29 2.58 -3.48
C LEU A 107 11.73 2.07 -4.82
N ILE A 108 10.52 2.49 -5.19
CA ILE A 108 9.87 2.18 -6.48
C ILE A 108 9.79 3.42 -7.40
N ALA A 109 10.65 4.41 -7.17
CA ALA A 109 10.75 5.64 -7.95
C ALA A 109 9.50 6.56 -7.87
N CYS A 110 8.72 6.47 -6.78
CA CYS A 110 7.79 7.55 -6.45
C CYS A 110 8.58 8.78 -5.96
N ASP A 111 8.51 9.87 -6.70
CA ASP A 111 9.16 11.13 -6.35
C ASP A 111 8.49 11.85 -5.16
N ASN A 112 9.10 12.94 -4.69
CA ASN A 112 8.57 13.73 -3.56
C ASN A 112 7.20 14.36 -3.87
N GLY A 113 6.90 14.66 -5.13
CA GLY A 113 5.61 15.20 -5.55
C GLY A 113 4.51 14.17 -5.37
N LYS A 114 4.74 12.94 -5.86
CA LYS A 114 3.82 11.80 -5.67
C LYS A 114 3.59 11.49 -4.20
N ILE A 115 4.66 11.39 -3.42
CA ILE A 115 4.57 11.17 -1.96
C ILE A 115 3.79 12.29 -1.28
N GLY A 116 3.96 13.53 -1.72
CA GLY A 116 3.17 14.67 -1.25
C GLY A 116 1.68 14.52 -1.54
N THR A 117 1.31 14.07 -2.74
CA THR A 117 -0.08 13.75 -3.10
C THR A 117 -0.65 12.64 -2.20
N TYR A 118 0.09 11.56 -1.97
CA TYR A 118 -0.40 10.45 -1.14
C TYR A 118 -0.53 10.86 0.33
N ALA A 119 0.37 11.71 0.81
CA ALA A 119 0.30 12.27 2.16
C ALA A 119 -0.96 13.13 2.36
N LYS A 120 -1.53 13.74 1.31
CA LYS A 120 -2.81 14.46 1.41
C LYS A 120 -3.97 13.52 1.72
N LEU A 121 -3.98 12.29 1.22
CA LEU A 121 -5.02 11.29 1.58
C LEU A 121 -5.01 10.97 3.08
N VAL A 122 -3.81 10.95 3.68
CA VAL A 122 -3.63 10.79 5.14
C VAL A 122 -4.10 12.03 5.90
N GLU A 123 -3.79 13.23 5.39
CA GLU A 123 -4.27 14.49 5.97
C GLU A 123 -5.80 14.61 5.93
N ASP A 124 -6.41 14.24 4.81
CA ASP A 124 -7.87 14.23 4.62
C ASP A 124 -8.54 13.28 5.63
N ARG A 125 -7.98 12.08 5.82
CA ARG A 125 -8.45 11.17 6.86
C ARG A 125 -8.33 11.80 8.23
N ASN A 126 -7.18 12.37 8.58
CA ASN A 126 -6.99 12.97 9.90
C ASN A 126 -8.01 14.08 10.15
N GLY A 127 -8.23 14.96 9.17
CA GLY A 127 -9.26 15.99 9.25
C GLY A 127 -10.66 15.43 9.48
N THR A 128 -10.98 14.30 8.85
CA THR A 128 -12.29 13.64 8.93
C THR A 128 -12.51 12.86 10.24
N ALA A 129 -11.45 12.28 10.81
CA ALA A 129 -11.51 11.45 12.02
C ALA A 129 -11.54 12.27 13.32
N HIS A 130 -11.10 13.53 13.30
CA HIS A 130 -11.13 14.40 14.46
C HIS A 130 -12.54 14.93 14.73
N ALA A 131 -12.95 14.96 16.00
CA ALA A 131 -14.19 15.59 16.47
C ALA A 131 -14.09 17.14 16.41
N ASN A 132 -13.89 17.67 15.21
CA ASN A 132 -13.71 19.10 14.94
C ASN A 132 -15.00 19.82 14.54
N GLY A 133 -16.14 19.13 14.57
CA GLY A 133 -17.46 19.66 14.25
C GLY A 133 -17.80 19.73 12.76
N ASN A 134 -16.90 19.26 11.87
CA ASN A 134 -17.12 19.30 10.42
C ASN A 134 -17.53 17.93 9.86
N ILE A 135 -18.44 17.96 8.88
CA ILE A 135 -18.77 16.81 8.04
C ILE A 135 -18.27 17.12 6.63
N PHE A 136 -17.18 16.46 6.23
CA PHE A 136 -16.54 16.70 4.93
C PHE A 136 -17.22 15.90 3.81
N PHE A 137 -17.76 14.73 4.15
CA PHE A 137 -18.46 13.85 3.22
C PHE A 137 -19.91 13.72 3.66
N SER A 138 -20.73 14.71 3.28
CA SER A 138 -22.17 14.75 3.57
C SER A 138 -23.04 14.20 2.42
N THR A 139 -22.44 13.96 1.25
CA THR A 139 -23.14 13.49 0.06
C THR A 139 -22.38 12.33 -0.58
N GLU A 140 -23.11 11.47 -1.29
CA GLU A 140 -22.54 10.36 -2.06
C GLU A 140 -21.49 10.85 -3.06
N ALA A 141 -21.83 11.89 -3.82
CA ALA A 141 -20.95 12.46 -4.84
C ALA A 141 -19.62 12.97 -4.27
N ALA A 142 -19.61 13.52 -3.05
CA ALA A 142 -18.38 13.96 -2.39
C ALA A 142 -17.48 12.77 -2.01
N LEU A 143 -18.08 11.67 -1.55
CA LEU A 143 -17.34 10.45 -1.24
C LEU A 143 -16.83 9.77 -2.51
N ASP A 144 -17.66 9.62 -3.53
CA ASP A 144 -17.29 8.98 -4.79
C ASP A 144 -16.14 9.72 -5.47
N ALA A 145 -16.17 11.06 -5.51
CA ALA A 145 -15.05 11.85 -6.03
C ALA A 145 -13.73 11.57 -5.30
N LYS A 146 -13.79 11.37 -3.97
CA LYS A 146 -12.61 11.03 -3.15
C LYS A 146 -12.17 9.57 -3.36
N ILE A 147 -13.10 8.65 -3.60
CA ILE A 147 -12.78 7.26 -3.98
C ILE A 147 -12.04 7.24 -5.33
N THR A 148 -12.55 7.97 -6.34
CA THR A 148 -11.88 8.06 -7.65
C THR A 148 -10.46 8.66 -7.52
N GLU A 149 -10.28 9.69 -6.69
CA GLU A 149 -8.94 10.25 -6.40
C GLU A 149 -8.02 9.20 -5.76
N THR A 150 -8.55 8.45 -4.79
CA THR A 150 -7.81 7.40 -4.07
C THR A 150 -7.41 6.27 -5.03
N LEU A 151 -8.30 5.84 -5.92
CA LEU A 151 -8.02 4.79 -6.91
C LEU A 151 -6.94 5.22 -7.91
N ARG A 152 -6.92 6.48 -8.34
CA ARG A 152 -5.83 7.01 -9.19
C ARG A 152 -4.48 6.93 -8.49
N VAL A 153 -4.44 7.23 -7.20
CA VAL A 153 -3.21 7.10 -6.39
C VAL A 153 -2.80 5.62 -6.25
N VAL A 154 -3.75 4.74 -5.99
CA VAL A 154 -3.51 3.29 -5.87
C VAL A 154 -2.97 2.70 -7.18
N ASP A 155 -3.57 3.06 -8.32
CA ASP A 155 -3.10 2.64 -9.64
C ASP A 155 -1.69 3.17 -9.97
N GLU A 156 -1.41 4.43 -9.61
CA GLU A 156 -0.07 5.01 -9.78
C GLU A 156 0.98 4.25 -8.95
N ILE A 157 0.70 4.01 -7.66
CA ILE A 157 1.58 3.19 -6.80
C ILE A 157 1.78 1.81 -7.41
N GLN A 158 0.70 1.13 -7.81
CA GLN A 158 0.77 -0.21 -8.38
C GLN A 158 1.60 -0.25 -9.66
N THR A 159 1.47 0.76 -10.52
CA THR A 159 2.26 0.88 -11.75
C THR A 159 3.75 0.98 -11.45
N HIS A 160 4.13 1.74 -10.43
CA HIS A 160 5.51 1.83 -9.94
C HIS A 160 6.01 0.53 -9.30
N SER A 161 5.13 -0.20 -8.61
CA SER A 161 5.46 -1.45 -7.91
C SER A 161 5.55 -2.66 -8.82
N ARG A 162 5.07 -2.58 -10.07
CA ARG A 162 5.28 -3.63 -11.08
C ARG A 162 6.76 -3.73 -11.39
N VAL A 163 7.45 -4.61 -10.67
CA VAL A 163 8.82 -5.03 -10.99
C VAL A 163 8.83 -5.48 -12.47
N PRO A 164 9.67 -4.89 -13.35
CA PRO A 164 9.82 -5.40 -14.70
C PRO A 164 10.14 -6.89 -14.63
N ARG A 165 9.47 -7.68 -15.47
CA ARG A 165 9.57 -9.16 -15.53
C ARG A 165 11.02 -9.69 -15.62
N CYS A 166 11.99 -8.83 -15.93
CA CYS A 166 13.44 -9.10 -15.97
C CYS A 166 14.13 -9.38 -14.62
N LEU A 167 13.50 -9.17 -13.45
CA LEU A 167 14.15 -9.43 -12.15
C LEU A 167 13.66 -10.70 -11.43
N ARG A 168 12.94 -11.60 -12.13
CA ARG A 168 12.78 -12.97 -11.60
C ARG A 168 14.11 -13.72 -11.81
N PRO A 169 14.68 -14.38 -10.79
CA PRO A 169 15.72 -15.37 -11.06
C PRO A 169 15.11 -16.42 -11.99
N ASP A 170 15.83 -16.74 -13.07
CA ASP A 170 15.45 -17.83 -13.97
C ASP A 170 15.26 -19.10 -13.12
N PRO A 171 14.09 -19.77 -13.16
CA PRO A 171 13.92 -21.06 -12.48
C PRO A 171 14.89 -22.13 -13.01
N ARG A 172 15.56 -21.88 -14.14
CA ARG A 172 16.72 -22.63 -14.61
C ARG A 172 17.97 -21.84 -14.27
N GLY A 173 18.53 -22.08 -13.08
CA GLY A 173 19.85 -21.57 -12.71
C GLY A 173 20.87 -21.97 -13.77
N THR A 174 21.17 -21.04 -14.68
CA THR A 174 22.27 -21.18 -15.62
C THR A 174 23.28 -20.09 -15.26
N ASP A 175 24.32 -20.51 -14.56
CA ASP A 175 25.46 -19.67 -14.22
C ASP A 175 26.11 -19.18 -15.53
N PRO A 176 26.20 -17.86 -15.77
CA PRO A 176 26.86 -17.31 -16.96
C PRO A 176 28.36 -17.65 -17.04
N ARG A 177 28.96 -18.20 -15.96
CA ARG A 177 30.37 -18.58 -15.93
C ARG A 177 30.68 -19.98 -16.48
N GLN A 178 29.68 -20.76 -16.90
CA GLN A 178 29.92 -22.10 -17.48
C GLN A 178 30.06 -22.15 -19.00
N LEU A 179 29.96 -21.02 -19.72
CA LEU A 179 30.07 -21.01 -21.19
C LEU A 179 31.48 -20.70 -21.75
N SER A 180 32.54 -20.74 -20.94
CA SER A 180 33.90 -20.38 -21.39
C SER A 180 34.90 -21.54 -21.43
N VAL A 181 34.49 -22.80 -21.29
CA VAL A 181 35.44 -23.94 -21.35
C VAL A 181 34.88 -25.06 -22.22
N ALA A 182 34.63 -24.77 -23.50
CA ALA A 182 34.34 -25.82 -24.47
C ALA A 182 34.67 -25.42 -25.93
N GLU A 183 35.69 -24.57 -26.17
CA GLU A 183 36.35 -24.50 -27.48
C GLU A 183 37.82 -24.15 -27.26
N GLY A 184 38.68 -25.17 -27.31
CA GLY A 184 40.13 -24.99 -27.23
C GLY A 184 40.87 -26.26 -26.80
N HIS A 185 41.22 -27.06 -27.81
CA HIS A 185 42.11 -28.25 -27.84
C HIS A 185 41.45 -29.63 -27.78
#